data_AF-A0A6I9NNQ4-F1
#
_entry.id   AF-A0A6I9NNQ4-F1
#
_cell.length_a   1.000
_cell.length_b   1.000
_cell.length_c   1.000
_cell.angle_alpha   90.00
_cell.angle_beta   90.00
_cell.angle_gamma   90.00
#
_symmetry.space_group_name_H-M   'P 1'
#
loop_
_entity.id
_entity.type
_entity.pdbx_description
1 polymer ?
#
loop_
_entity_poly.entity_id
_entity_poly.type
_entity_poly.pdbx_seq_one_letter_code
_entity_poly.pdbx_strand_id
1 'polypeptide(L)'
;RFTPSLNLKPLLFEVPSLSSDWLFSGREWLFQEVDACLRGSDSSSSRGVIIMGNMGFGKTAIIARLVALSCHGNRISPTGNQTLPKHMEAMSLSQDSLGGGGGGGDEGAGGSCPGTPEMRRRQEEALRRLAGQVVSYHFCQADNCHTCLVPEFVHNLAAMLSSAPQLSAYQELLQQSPPLQSALSLRCCIQDPGGALQRGIIQPLDTLYR
;
A
#
# COMPACT_ATOMS: atom_id res chain seq x y z
N ARG A 1 13.58 24.17 -19.33
CA ARG A 1 12.17 24.39 -18.92
C ARG A 1 12.14 24.30 -17.41
N PHE A 2 11.78 25.38 -16.70
CA PHE A 2 11.59 25.34 -15.26
C PHE A 2 10.29 24.58 -14.97
N THR A 3 10.38 23.40 -14.39
CA THR A 3 9.21 22.76 -13.76
C THR A 3 9.05 23.38 -12.38
N PRO A 4 7.91 24.01 -12.05
CA PRO A 4 7.67 24.47 -10.69
C PRO A 4 7.74 23.26 -9.75
N SER A 5 8.62 23.33 -8.75
CA SER A 5 8.77 22.26 -7.76
C SER A 5 7.59 22.29 -6.79
N LEU A 6 6.86 21.18 -6.70
CA LEU A 6 5.83 20.98 -5.70
C LEU A 6 6.49 20.97 -4.31
N ASN A 7 6.08 21.89 -3.43
CA ASN A 7 6.56 21.94 -2.05
C ASN A 7 5.72 21.03 -1.15
N LEU A 8 5.75 19.73 -1.45
CA LEU A 8 5.11 18.67 -0.69
C LEU A 8 6.19 17.72 -0.18
N LYS A 9 6.25 17.52 1.13
CA LYS A 9 7.24 16.63 1.75
C LYS A 9 6.53 15.45 2.42
N PRO A 10 6.77 14.20 1.96
CA PRO A 10 6.21 13.03 2.62
C PRO A 10 6.87 12.84 4.00
N LEU A 11 6.10 12.33 4.96
CA LEU A 11 6.61 11.85 6.23
C LEU A 11 7.42 10.57 5.99
N LEU A 12 8.54 10.46 6.69
CA LEU A 12 9.29 9.21 6.79
C LEU A 12 8.70 8.40 7.93
N PHE A 13 8.36 7.15 7.66
CA PHE A 13 7.90 6.21 8.66
C PHE A 13 8.97 5.16 8.89
N GLU A 14 9.41 5.03 10.13
CA GLU A 14 10.22 3.90 10.56
C GLU A 14 9.28 2.88 11.18
N VAL A 15 9.13 1.71 10.56
CA VAL A 15 8.33 0.64 11.17
C VAL A 15 9.27 -0.22 12.02
N PRO A 16 9.12 -0.22 13.35
CA PRO A 16 9.96 -1.06 14.21
C PRO A 16 9.82 -2.53 13.83
N SER A 17 10.92 -3.27 13.94
CA SER A 17 10.96 -4.75 13.81
C SER A 17 10.86 -5.33 12.39
N LEU A 18 10.94 -4.51 11.33
CA LEU A 18 11.06 -5.00 9.96
C LEU A 18 12.53 -5.01 9.53
N SER A 19 13.24 -6.10 9.82
CA SER A 19 14.56 -6.32 9.20
C SER A 19 14.40 -6.65 7.71
N SER A 20 15.47 -6.46 6.93
CA SER A 20 15.50 -6.80 5.50
C SER A 20 15.16 -8.28 5.22
N ASP A 21 15.37 -9.15 6.21
CA ASP A 21 15.12 -10.60 6.14
C ASP A 21 13.76 -11.01 6.71
N TRP A 22 12.84 -10.07 6.88
CA TRP A 22 11.58 -10.36 7.51
C TRP A 22 10.71 -11.33 6.67
N LEU A 23 10.53 -12.54 7.21
CA LEU A 23 9.52 -13.49 6.73
C LEU A 23 8.13 -13.13 7.28
N PHE A 24 7.24 -12.75 6.37
CA PHE A 24 5.81 -12.75 6.65
C PHE A 24 5.30 -14.19 6.59
N SER A 25 4.57 -14.63 7.63
CA SER A 25 4.04 -16.00 7.71
C SER A 25 2.66 -16.08 8.37
N GLY A 26 1.87 -17.04 7.91
CA GLY A 26 0.65 -17.55 8.55
C GLY A 26 -0.62 -16.72 8.36
N ARG A 27 -0.54 -15.63 7.59
CA ARG A 27 -1.63 -14.64 7.37
C ARG A 27 -1.83 -14.31 5.90
N GLU A 28 -1.26 -15.11 5.00
CA GLU A 28 -1.31 -14.91 3.56
C GLU A 28 -2.74 -14.98 3.02
N TRP A 29 -3.58 -15.81 3.65
CA TRP A 29 -5.01 -15.91 3.33
C TRP A 29 -5.73 -14.56 3.44
N LEU A 30 -5.29 -13.67 4.33
CA LEU A 30 -5.94 -12.37 4.55
C LEU A 30 -5.84 -11.47 3.32
N PHE A 31 -4.78 -11.61 2.50
CA PHE A 31 -4.66 -10.85 1.27
C PHE A 31 -5.75 -11.22 0.27
N GLN A 32 -6.14 -12.51 0.20
CA GLN A 32 -7.25 -12.93 -0.66
C GLN A 32 -8.57 -12.35 -0.18
N GLU A 33 -8.80 -12.34 1.14
CA GLU A 33 -10.03 -11.81 1.73
C GLU A 33 -10.15 -10.30 1.48
N VAL A 34 -9.09 -9.54 1.77
CA VAL A 34 -9.04 -8.09 1.50
C VAL A 34 -9.27 -7.82 0.02
N ASP A 35 -8.65 -8.61 -0.86
CA ASP A 35 -8.79 -8.48 -2.31
C ASP A 35 -10.22 -8.76 -2.79
N ALA A 36 -10.88 -9.78 -2.24
CA ALA A 36 -12.27 -10.09 -2.54
C ALA A 36 -13.21 -8.97 -2.06
N CYS A 37 -13.03 -8.46 -0.84
CA CYS A 37 -13.83 -7.38 -0.29
C CYS A 37 -13.73 -6.09 -1.11
N LEU A 38 -12.53 -5.74 -1.59
CA LEU A 38 -12.29 -4.52 -2.38
C LEU A 38 -12.74 -4.64 -3.84
N ARG A 39 -12.87 -5.86 -4.38
CA ARG A 39 -13.38 -6.11 -5.75
C ARG A 39 -14.90 -6.32 -5.82
N GLY A 40 -15.57 -6.49 -4.68
CA GLY A 40 -17.00 -6.75 -4.62
C GLY A 40 -17.81 -5.69 -5.40
N SER A 41 -18.76 -6.15 -6.23
CA SER A 41 -19.50 -5.32 -7.18
C SER A 41 -20.55 -4.40 -6.53
N ASP A 42 -20.73 -4.48 -5.21
CA ASP A 42 -21.65 -3.64 -4.46
C ASP A 42 -21.04 -2.26 -4.22
N SER A 43 -21.08 -1.44 -5.28
CA SER A 43 -20.65 -0.04 -5.31
C SER A 43 -21.26 0.86 -4.23
N SER A 44 -22.34 0.41 -3.56
CA SER A 44 -22.96 1.10 -2.43
C SER A 44 -22.44 0.69 -1.05
N SER A 45 -21.73 -0.44 -0.90
CA SER A 45 -21.47 -1.05 0.42
C SER A 45 -19.99 -1.23 0.79
N SER A 46 -19.07 -1.46 -0.15
CA SER A 46 -17.67 -1.77 0.20
C SER A 46 -16.72 -0.66 -0.25
N ARG A 47 -16.46 0.31 0.64
CA ARG A 47 -15.50 1.42 0.39
C ARG A 47 -14.15 1.24 1.11
N GLY A 48 -13.97 0.14 1.85
CA GLY A 48 -12.75 -0.11 2.60
C GLY A 48 -12.83 -1.36 3.47
N VAL A 49 -11.68 -1.79 3.97
CA VAL A 49 -11.53 -2.96 4.84
C VAL A 49 -10.91 -2.53 6.16
N ILE A 50 -11.44 -3.04 7.27
CA ILE A 50 -10.90 -2.81 8.62
C ILE A 50 -10.33 -4.13 9.14
N ILE A 51 -9.03 -4.16 9.41
CA ILE A 51 -8.35 -5.33 9.99
C ILE A 51 -8.29 -5.15 11.51
N MET A 52 -9.06 -5.95 12.24
CA MET A 52 -9.10 -5.93 13.71
C MET A 52 -8.25 -7.06 14.31
N GLY A 53 -7.72 -6.82 15.51
CA GLY A 53 -6.92 -7.80 16.26
C GLY A 53 -6.15 -7.15 17.40
N ASN A 54 -5.70 -7.94 18.37
CA ASN A 54 -4.98 -7.43 19.53
C ASN A 54 -3.57 -6.94 19.19
N MET A 55 -2.90 -6.33 20.17
CA MET A 55 -1.47 -5.98 20.06
C MET A 55 -0.65 -7.25 19.72
N GLY A 56 0.33 -7.12 18.82
CA GLY A 56 1.18 -8.24 18.40
C GLY A 56 0.61 -9.16 17.30
N PHE A 57 -0.67 -9.02 16.92
CA PHE A 57 -1.29 -9.86 15.89
C PHE A 57 -0.82 -9.54 14.44
N GLY A 58 0.15 -8.65 14.29
CA GLY A 58 0.78 -8.33 13.00
C GLY A 58 -0.07 -7.49 12.04
N LYS A 59 -1.00 -6.69 12.55
CA LYS A 59 -1.77 -5.72 11.74
C LYS A 59 -0.86 -4.77 10.95
N THR A 60 0.07 -4.11 11.65
CA THR A 60 1.09 -3.26 11.04
C THR A 60 1.95 -4.03 10.06
N ALA A 61 2.23 -5.29 10.37
CA ALA A 61 2.99 -6.17 9.50
C ALA A 61 2.27 -6.43 8.15
N ILE A 62 0.97 -6.70 8.18
CA ILE A 62 0.18 -6.88 6.95
C ILE A 62 0.27 -5.62 6.06
N ILE A 63 0.09 -4.43 6.64
CA ILE A 63 0.17 -3.16 5.92
C ILE A 63 1.59 -2.91 5.40
N ALA A 64 2.61 -3.12 6.23
CA ALA A 64 4.00 -2.94 5.82
C ALA A 64 4.40 -3.87 4.68
N ARG A 65 3.89 -5.11 4.65
CA ARG A 65 4.11 -6.04 3.54
C ARG A 65 3.51 -5.52 2.23
N LEU A 66 2.31 -4.93 2.28
CA LEU A 66 1.69 -4.29 1.12
C LEU A 66 2.51 -3.10 0.63
N VAL A 67 2.93 -2.21 1.55
CA VAL A 67 3.70 -1.02 1.18
C VAL A 67 5.09 -1.40 0.65
N ALA A 68 5.76 -2.39 1.23
CA ALA A 68 7.06 -2.88 0.76
C ALA A 68 7.03 -3.39 -0.69
N LEU A 69 5.89 -3.95 -1.13
CA LEU A 69 5.69 -4.45 -2.49
C LEU A 69 5.01 -3.43 -3.42
N SER A 70 4.72 -2.22 -2.93
CA SER A 70 4.10 -1.14 -3.70
C SER A 70 5.14 -0.22 -4.35
N CYS A 71 4.69 0.85 -5.00
CA CYS A 71 5.57 1.92 -5.50
C CYS A 71 6.38 2.63 -4.38
N HIS A 72 6.06 2.39 -3.11
CA HIS A 72 6.74 2.95 -1.95
C HIS A 72 7.81 2.03 -1.34
N GLY A 73 8.08 0.84 -1.91
CA GLY A 73 8.97 -0.17 -1.31
C GLY A 73 10.37 0.35 -0.93
N ASN A 74 10.92 1.28 -1.71
CA ASN A 74 12.24 1.87 -1.43
C ASN A 74 12.24 2.86 -0.23
N ARG A 75 11.07 3.29 0.25
CA ARG A 75 10.92 4.26 1.35
C ARG A 75 10.81 3.62 2.74
N ILE A 76 10.64 2.30 2.81
CA ILE A 76 10.64 1.53 4.07
C ILE A 76 12.04 0.94 4.37
N SER A 77 13.04 1.17 3.51
CA SER A 77 14.41 0.70 3.77
C SER A 77 15.05 1.51 4.92
N PRO A 78 15.63 0.87 5.96
CA PRO A 78 16.13 1.57 7.17
C PRO A 78 17.37 2.44 6.93
N THR A 79 17.94 2.44 5.72
CA THR A 79 19.18 3.16 5.42
C THR A 79 19.06 3.85 4.07
N GLY A 80 19.06 5.18 4.11
CA GLY A 80 19.20 6.00 2.92
C GLY A 80 20.56 5.74 2.28
N ASN A 81 20.58 4.94 1.23
CA ASN A 81 21.60 4.95 0.19
C ASN A 81 20.92 4.53 -1.13
N GLN A 82 20.84 5.46 -2.06
CA GLN A 82 20.40 5.20 -3.42
C GLN A 82 21.46 4.33 -4.12
N THR A 83 21.19 3.05 -4.26
CA THR A 83 21.69 2.23 -5.36
C THR A 83 20.65 1.15 -5.67
N LEU A 84 20.15 1.13 -6.91
CA LEU A 84 19.36 0.01 -7.41
C LEU A 84 20.14 -1.31 -7.22
N PRO A 85 19.54 -2.37 -6.69
CA PRO A 85 19.88 -3.71 -7.10
C PRO A 85 19.02 -4.05 -8.33
N LYS A 86 19.64 -4.05 -9.51
CA LYS A 86 19.16 -4.88 -10.62
C LYS A 86 19.34 -6.34 -10.20
N HIS A 87 18.38 -6.91 -9.50
CA HIS A 87 18.22 -8.36 -9.39
C HIS A 87 16.83 -8.72 -8.87
N MET A 88 15.84 -8.61 -9.76
CA MET A 88 14.65 -9.43 -9.66
C MET A 88 14.92 -10.69 -10.50
N GLU A 89 15.89 -11.50 -10.08
CA GLU A 89 15.81 -12.91 -10.44
C GLU A 89 14.78 -13.53 -9.51
N ALA A 90 13.84 -14.23 -10.15
CA ALA A 90 13.00 -15.20 -9.49
C ALA A 90 13.86 -16.02 -8.52
N MET A 91 13.52 -15.97 -7.23
CA MET A 91 14.00 -17.00 -6.31
C MET A 91 13.48 -18.33 -6.82
N SER A 92 14.33 -19.01 -7.57
CA SER A 92 14.23 -20.42 -7.90
C SER A 92 14.28 -21.17 -6.58
N LEU A 93 13.11 -21.53 -6.05
CA LEU A 93 13.01 -22.51 -4.97
C LEU A 93 13.38 -23.86 -5.57
N SER A 94 14.65 -24.22 -5.39
CA SER A 94 15.18 -25.52 -5.73
C SER A 94 14.32 -26.63 -5.13
N GLN A 95 14.02 -27.59 -6.00
CA GLN A 95 13.36 -28.88 -5.80
C GLN A 95 13.68 -29.55 -4.46
N ASP A 96 12.66 -29.78 -3.65
CA ASP A 96 12.61 -30.99 -2.83
C ASP A 96 11.98 -32.09 -3.67
N SER A 97 12.85 -32.94 -4.24
CA SER A 97 12.45 -34.25 -4.73
C SER A 97 12.15 -35.13 -3.53
N LEU A 98 10.97 -35.78 -3.52
CA LEU A 98 10.75 -37.17 -3.09
C LEU A 98 9.25 -37.52 -3.17
N GLY A 99 8.92 -38.53 -3.99
CA GLY A 99 7.70 -39.34 -3.82
C GLY A 99 6.66 -39.26 -4.93
N GLY A 100 6.87 -39.98 -6.03
CA GLY A 100 5.80 -40.37 -6.94
C GLY A 100 5.03 -41.60 -6.44
N GLY A 101 3.73 -41.65 -6.75
CA GLY A 101 2.87 -42.83 -6.55
C GLY A 101 1.40 -42.47 -6.71
N GLY A 102 0.79 -42.87 -7.84
CA GLY A 102 -0.53 -42.43 -8.29
C GLY A 102 -1.74 -43.21 -7.76
N GLY A 103 -2.93 -42.82 -8.23
CA GLY A 103 -4.19 -43.54 -8.01
C GLY A 103 -5.40 -42.63 -8.21
N GLY A 104 -6.19 -42.87 -9.27
CA GLY A 104 -7.33 -42.04 -9.67
C GLY A 104 -8.59 -42.19 -8.80
N GLY A 105 -9.54 -41.28 -9.03
CA GLY A 105 -10.87 -41.31 -8.44
C GLY A 105 -11.60 -39.98 -8.66
N ASP A 106 -12.77 -40.07 -9.27
CA ASP A 106 -13.65 -39.02 -9.76
C ASP A 106 -14.46 -38.31 -8.64
N GLU A 107 -15.07 -37.19 -9.01
CA GLU A 107 -16.18 -36.46 -8.38
C GLU A 107 -15.93 -35.58 -7.12
N GLY A 108 -15.91 -34.27 -7.38
CA GLY A 108 -16.88 -33.35 -6.74
C GLY A 108 -16.77 -33.07 -5.24
N ALA A 109 -15.92 -32.11 -4.87
CA ALA A 109 -16.22 -31.06 -3.88
C ALA A 109 -15.01 -30.13 -3.74
N GLY A 110 -15.15 -28.86 -4.10
CA GLY A 110 -14.13 -27.83 -4.01
C GLY A 110 -13.77 -27.43 -2.57
N GLY A 111 -13.25 -28.37 -1.79
CA GLY A 111 -12.63 -28.13 -0.49
C GLY A 111 -11.11 -28.04 -0.66
N SER A 112 -10.57 -26.83 -0.78
CA SER A 112 -9.13 -26.65 -0.91
C SER A 112 -8.44 -26.97 0.42
N CYS A 113 -7.64 -28.03 0.48
CA CYS A 113 -6.78 -28.30 1.63
C CYS A 113 -5.86 -27.08 1.88
N PRO A 114 -5.72 -26.59 3.13
CA PRO A 114 -4.81 -25.51 3.45
C PRO A 114 -3.37 -25.98 3.17
N GLY A 115 -2.63 -25.20 2.37
CA GLY A 115 -1.21 -25.46 2.07
C GLY A 115 -0.90 -26.05 0.68
N THR A 116 -1.88 -26.23 -0.21
CA THR A 116 -1.58 -26.62 -1.60
C THR A 116 -0.78 -25.53 -2.33
N PRO A 117 0.13 -25.90 -3.26
CA PRO A 117 0.90 -24.92 -4.03
C PRO A 117 0.01 -23.96 -4.84
N GLU A 118 -1.15 -24.43 -5.29
CA GLU A 118 -2.13 -23.59 -5.98
C GLU A 118 -2.74 -22.52 -5.06
N MET A 119 -3.09 -22.87 -3.82
CA MET A 119 -3.58 -21.91 -2.83
C MET A 119 -2.54 -20.82 -2.55
N ARG A 120 -1.27 -21.21 -2.33
CA ARG A 120 -0.16 -20.27 -2.10
C ARG A 120 0.00 -19.31 -3.27
N ARG A 121 -0.03 -19.83 -4.50
CA ARG A 121 0.05 -19.00 -5.72
C ARG A 121 -1.08 -17.97 -5.77
N ARG A 122 -2.32 -18.37 -5.50
CA ARG A 122 -3.47 -17.44 -5.47
C ARG A 122 -3.30 -16.36 -4.39
N GLN A 123 -2.72 -16.70 -3.24
CA GLN A 123 -2.45 -15.73 -2.16
C GLN A 123 -1.39 -14.71 -2.58
N GLU A 124 -0.31 -15.16 -3.22
CA GLU A 124 0.74 -14.29 -3.77
C GLU A 124 0.22 -13.38 -4.88
N GLU A 125 -0.64 -13.89 -5.76
CA GLU A 125 -1.30 -13.10 -6.80
C GLU A 125 -2.20 -12.02 -6.19
N ALA A 126 -3.01 -12.35 -5.18
CA ALA A 126 -3.81 -11.37 -4.45
C ALA A 126 -2.94 -10.27 -3.79
N LEU A 127 -1.86 -10.67 -3.12
CA LEU A 127 -0.90 -9.75 -2.52
C LEU A 127 -0.30 -8.79 -3.55
N ARG A 128 0.19 -9.30 -4.69
CA ARG A 128 0.77 -8.47 -5.76
C ARG A 128 -0.25 -7.48 -6.31
N ARG A 129 -1.49 -7.91 -6.52
CA ARG A 129 -2.56 -7.01 -7.02
C ARG A 129 -2.88 -5.92 -6.02
N LEU A 130 -3.04 -6.25 -4.73
CA LEU A 130 -3.29 -5.27 -3.68
C LEU A 130 -2.14 -4.28 -3.55
N ALA A 131 -0.89 -4.76 -3.47
CA ALA A 131 0.29 -3.91 -3.35
C ALA A 131 0.44 -2.96 -4.55
N GLY A 132 0.14 -3.43 -5.76
CA GLY A 132 0.15 -2.62 -6.99
C GLY A 132 -0.88 -1.48 -7.01
N GLN A 133 -1.90 -1.53 -6.14
CA GLN A 133 -2.93 -0.49 -5.99
C GLN A 133 -2.64 0.48 -4.84
N VAL A 134 -1.61 0.25 -4.02
CA VAL A 134 -1.26 1.14 -2.92
C VAL A 134 -0.60 2.40 -3.46
N VAL A 135 -1.32 3.52 -3.42
CA VAL A 135 -0.85 4.85 -3.84
C VAL A 135 -0.39 5.72 -2.67
N SER A 136 -0.81 5.42 -1.45
CA SER A 136 -0.47 6.14 -0.22
C SER A 136 -0.67 5.27 1.01
N TYR A 137 0.02 5.57 2.11
CA TYR A 137 -0.10 4.85 3.38
C TYR A 137 0.21 5.77 4.56
N HIS A 138 -0.28 5.44 5.76
CA HIS A 138 0.03 6.20 6.97
C HIS A 138 0.24 5.26 8.14
N PHE A 139 1.40 5.33 8.79
CA PHE A 139 1.62 4.67 10.07
C PHE A 139 1.45 5.69 11.18
N CYS A 140 0.38 5.55 11.97
CA CYS A 140 0.21 6.33 13.19
C CYS A 140 1.12 5.73 14.28
N GLN A 141 2.13 6.49 14.69
CA GLN A 141 3.15 6.08 15.63
C GLN A 141 3.02 6.92 16.90
N ALA A 142 2.68 6.27 18.02
CA ALA A 142 2.41 6.97 19.28
C ALA A 142 3.64 7.72 19.83
N ASP A 143 4.84 7.28 19.47
CA ASP A 143 6.14 7.87 19.80
C ASP A 143 6.61 8.95 18.81
N ASN A 144 5.89 9.17 17.71
CA ASN A 144 6.19 10.22 16.73
C ASN A 144 4.99 11.15 16.55
N CYS A 145 5.03 12.31 17.23
CA CYS A 145 3.93 13.26 17.27
C CYS A 145 3.51 13.78 15.88
N HIS A 146 4.41 13.87 14.90
CA HIS A 146 4.07 14.32 13.55
C HIS A 146 3.06 13.39 12.88
N THR A 147 3.14 12.08 13.13
CA THR A 147 2.20 11.10 12.57
C THR A 147 0.81 11.16 13.20
N CYS A 148 0.67 11.85 14.34
CA CYS A 148 -0.58 12.01 15.08
C CYS A 148 -1.30 13.33 14.76
N LEU A 149 -0.67 14.24 13.99
CA LEU A 149 -1.25 15.53 13.63
C LEU A 149 -2.05 15.43 12.32
N VAL A 150 -3.33 15.82 12.37
CA VAL A 150 -4.21 15.84 11.18
C VAL A 150 -3.64 16.69 10.04
N PRO A 151 -3.07 17.90 10.28
CA PRO A 151 -2.45 18.69 9.20
C PRO A 151 -1.31 17.96 8.48
N GLU A 152 -0.45 17.29 9.25
CA GLU A 152 0.69 16.51 8.73
C GLU A 152 0.19 15.30 7.94
N PHE A 153 -0.86 14.61 8.42
CA PHE A 153 -1.51 13.52 7.69
C PHE A 153 -1.99 13.97 6.31
N VAL A 154 -2.72 15.09 6.22
CA VAL A 154 -3.25 15.60 4.95
C VAL A 154 -2.11 16.01 4.00
N HIS A 155 -1.11 16.73 4.51
CA HIS A 155 0.05 17.16 3.71
C HIS A 155 0.85 15.95 3.19
N ASN A 156 1.10 14.98 4.06
CA ASN A 156 1.80 13.74 3.72
C ASN A 156 1.03 12.94 2.66
N LEU A 157 -0.29 12.80 2.81
CA LEU A 157 -1.15 12.11 1.87
C LEU A 157 -1.03 12.72 0.47
N ALA A 158 -1.17 14.05 0.36
CA ALA A 158 -0.98 14.75 -0.91
C ALA A 158 0.42 14.54 -1.50
N ALA A 159 1.47 14.59 -0.68
CA ALA A 159 2.84 14.35 -1.11
C ALA A 159 3.01 12.97 -1.73
N MET A 160 2.52 11.91 -1.06
CA MET A 160 2.58 10.54 -1.57
C MET A 160 1.79 10.37 -2.87
N LEU A 161 0.54 10.85 -2.90
CA LEU A 161 -0.33 10.76 -4.08
C LEU A 161 0.28 11.46 -5.29
N SER A 162 0.90 12.63 -5.10
CA SER A 162 1.58 13.38 -6.17
C SER A 162 2.83 12.66 -6.73
N SER A 163 3.35 11.68 -6.00
CA SER A 163 4.49 10.86 -6.40
C SER A 163 4.12 9.44 -6.83
N ALA A 164 2.84 9.06 -6.72
CA ALA A 164 2.37 7.74 -7.08
C ALA A 164 2.27 7.61 -8.62
N PRO A 165 2.95 6.64 -9.25
CA PRO A 165 2.94 6.49 -10.71
C PRO A 165 1.54 6.30 -11.31
N GLN A 166 0.63 5.69 -10.54
CA GLN A 166 -0.76 5.47 -10.96
C GLN A 166 -1.60 6.77 -11.01
N LEU A 167 -1.09 7.86 -10.42
CA LEU A 167 -1.80 9.14 -10.27
C LEU A 167 -1.06 10.29 -10.96
N SER A 168 -0.41 10.04 -12.10
CA SER A 168 0.29 11.08 -12.87
C SER A 168 -0.62 12.28 -13.23
N ALA A 169 -1.89 12.03 -13.54
CA ALA A 169 -2.86 13.09 -13.83
C ALA A 169 -3.08 14.03 -12.62
N TYR A 170 -3.06 13.51 -11.39
CA TYR A 170 -3.14 14.32 -10.18
C TYR A 170 -1.87 15.15 -9.97
N GLN A 171 -0.70 14.56 -10.25
CA GLN A 171 0.57 15.29 -10.22
C GLN A 171 0.59 16.45 -11.22
N GLU A 172 0.16 16.22 -12.45
CA GLU A 172 0.09 17.24 -13.51
C GLU A 172 -0.88 18.36 -13.13
N LEU A 173 -2.07 18.01 -12.62
CA LEU A 173 -3.06 18.96 -12.13
C LEU A 173 -2.48 19.84 -11.01
N LEU A 174 -1.77 19.24 -10.05
CA LEU A 174 -1.09 19.97 -8.99
C LEU A 174 -0.05 20.94 -9.54
N GLN A 175 0.79 20.51 -10.47
CA GLN A 175 1.84 21.35 -11.07
C GLN A 175 1.26 22.55 -11.82
N GLN A 176 0.08 22.38 -12.44
CA GLN A 176 -0.59 23.42 -13.22
C GLN A 176 -1.46 24.37 -12.37
N SER A 177 -1.75 24.03 -11.11
CA SER A 177 -2.67 24.78 -10.25
C SER A 177 -1.99 25.33 -8.98
N PRO A 178 -1.45 26.57 -9.01
CA PRO A 178 -0.94 27.24 -7.82
C PRO A 178 -1.95 27.34 -6.65
N PRO A 179 -3.25 27.58 -6.87
CA PRO A 179 -4.24 27.56 -5.79
C PRO A 179 -4.33 26.20 -5.10
N LEU A 180 -4.23 25.10 -5.85
CA LEU A 180 -4.28 23.74 -5.31
C LEU A 180 -3.02 23.44 -4.48
N GLN A 181 -1.85 23.86 -4.97
CA GLN A 181 -0.59 23.76 -4.21
C GLN A 181 -0.65 24.56 -2.91
N SER A 182 -1.20 25.78 -2.95
CA SER A 182 -1.37 26.61 -1.75
C SER A 182 -2.31 25.95 -0.74
N ALA A 183 -3.44 25.40 -1.20
CA ALA A 183 -4.41 24.71 -0.35
C ALA A 183 -3.80 23.50 0.38
N LEU A 184 -2.81 22.84 -0.22
CA LEU A 184 -2.09 21.69 0.34
C LEU A 184 -0.81 22.07 1.10
N SER A 185 -0.48 23.36 1.18
CA SER A 185 0.65 23.81 2.00
C SER A 185 0.40 23.48 3.48
N LEU A 186 1.45 23.18 4.22
CA LEU A 186 1.33 22.85 5.65
C LEU A 186 0.60 23.96 6.44
N ARG A 187 0.81 25.23 6.07
CA ARG A 187 0.10 26.38 6.65
C ARG A 187 -1.42 26.26 6.46
N CYS A 188 -1.88 25.96 5.25
CA CYS A 188 -3.31 25.80 4.96
C CYS A 188 -3.88 24.53 5.62
N CYS A 189 -3.11 23.43 5.66
CA CYS A 189 -3.49 22.23 6.39
C CYS A 189 -3.64 22.48 7.91
N ILE A 190 -2.82 23.36 8.49
CA ILE A 190 -2.95 23.77 9.91
C ILE A 190 -4.22 24.61 10.12
N GLN A 191 -4.53 25.51 9.18
CA GLN A 191 -5.67 26.42 9.29
C GLN A 191 -7.02 25.72 9.08
N ASP A 192 -7.12 24.84 8.10
CA ASP A 192 -8.33 24.11 7.71
C ASP A 192 -7.98 22.74 7.11
N PRO A 193 -7.66 21.72 7.94
CA PRO A 193 -7.25 20.40 7.45
C PRO A 193 -8.38 19.69 6.68
N GLY A 194 -9.62 19.87 7.11
CA GLY A 194 -10.79 19.28 6.46
C GLY A 194 -11.00 19.84 5.05
N GLY A 195 -10.93 21.17 4.90
CA GLY A 195 -11.02 21.80 3.59
C GLY A 195 -9.80 21.54 2.71
N ALA A 196 -8.59 21.45 3.27
CA ALA A 196 -7.39 21.04 2.55
C ALA A 196 -7.52 19.60 2.01
N LEU A 197 -8.03 18.65 2.81
CA LEU A 197 -8.32 17.29 2.37
C LEU A 197 -9.38 17.29 1.26
N GLN A 198 -10.50 17.97 1.48
CA GLN A 198 -11.63 17.94 0.54
C GLN A 198 -11.29 18.60 -0.80
N ARG A 199 -10.79 19.84 -0.78
CA ARG A 199 -10.51 20.63 -1.98
C ARG A 199 -9.16 20.30 -2.60
N GLY A 200 -8.20 19.90 -1.77
CA GLY A 200 -6.84 19.60 -2.20
C GLY A 200 -6.65 18.18 -2.71
N ILE A 201 -7.41 17.21 -2.19
CA ILE A 201 -7.22 15.78 -2.50
C ILE A 201 -8.50 15.15 -3.06
N ILE A 202 -9.60 15.14 -2.31
CA ILE A 202 -10.78 14.35 -2.66
C ILE A 202 -11.46 14.86 -3.94
N GLN A 203 -11.75 16.16 -4.04
CA GLN A 203 -12.39 16.75 -5.22
C GLN A 203 -11.55 16.63 -6.50
N PRO A 204 -10.23 16.93 -6.49
CA PRO A 204 -9.37 16.65 -7.62
C PRO A 204 -9.40 15.19 -8.07
N LEU A 205 -9.32 14.24 -7.13
CA LEU A 205 -9.36 12.82 -7.46
C LEU A 205 -10.72 12.39 -8.04
N ASP A 206 -11.84 12.87 -7.49
CA ASP A 206 -13.18 12.60 -8.05
C ASP A 206 -13.32 13.17 -9.47
N THR A 207 -12.77 14.37 -9.70
CA THR A 207 -12.79 15.01 -11.03
C THR A 207 -11.97 14.24 -12.05
N LEU A 208 -10.81 13.70 -11.65
CA LEU A 208 -9.93 12.93 -12.52
C LEU A 208 -10.39 11.48 -12.74
N TYR A 209 -11.25 10.98 -11.86
CA TYR A 209 -11.82 9.63 -11.96
C TYR A 209 -12.96 9.55 -12.99
N ARG A 210 -13.66 10.67 -13.23
CA ARG A 210 -14.75 10.79 -14.23
C ARG A 210 -14.23 11.03 -15.64
#